data_AF-A0A0R3PHR9-F1
#
_entry.id   AF-A0A0R3PHR9-F1
#
_cell.length_a   1.000
_cell.length_b   1.000
_cell.length_c   1.000
_cell.angle_alpha   90.00
_cell.angle_beta   90.00
_cell.angle_gamma   90.00
#
_symmetry.space_group_name_H-M   'P 1'
#
loop_
_entity.id
_entity.type
_entity.pdbx_description
1 polymer ?
#
loop_
_entity_poly.entity_id
_entity_poly.type
_entity_poly.pdbx_seq_one_letter_code
_entity_poly.pdbx_strand_id
1 'polypeptide(L)'
;MGKPKGIRTARKLKIHRQSQRWCDKAYKKAHLGTRWKSNPFGGASHAKGIVLEKIFASRQIELDYFEWLWVSGVEAKQPNSAIRKCVRVQLIKNGKKITAFVPNDGCLNFVEENDEVLVSGFGRSGHAVGDIPGVRFKIVKVANTSLSALFKGKKERPRS
;
A
#
# COMPACT_ATOMS: atom_id res chain seq x y z
N MET A 1 -41.73 17.18 -0.10
CA MET A 1 -41.67 18.13 1.04
C MET A 1 -40.24 18.58 1.29
N GLY A 2 -40.00 19.87 1.54
CA GLY A 2 -38.66 20.46 1.73
C GLY A 2 -38.23 20.67 3.20
N LYS A 3 -37.11 21.37 3.40
CA LYS A 3 -36.60 21.73 4.73
C LYS A 3 -37.53 22.73 5.43
N PRO A 4 -37.71 22.65 6.77
CA PRO A 4 -38.50 23.62 7.51
C PRO A 4 -37.86 25.02 7.46
N LYS A 5 -38.68 26.07 7.33
CA LYS A 5 -38.24 27.48 7.22
C LYS A 5 -38.68 28.39 8.38
N GLY A 6 -39.32 27.84 9.42
CA GLY A 6 -39.82 28.61 10.55
C GLY A 6 -38.72 29.10 11.52
N ILE A 7 -38.93 30.24 12.17
CA ILE A 7 -37.95 30.87 13.08
C ILE A 7 -37.53 29.98 14.27
N ARG A 8 -38.41 29.08 14.75
CA ARG A 8 -38.15 28.14 15.85
C ARG A 8 -37.69 26.74 15.40
N THR A 9 -37.17 26.58 14.17
CA THR A 9 -36.87 25.25 13.58
C THR A 9 -35.39 24.83 13.64
N ALA A 10 -34.53 25.60 14.30
CA ALA A 10 -33.09 25.39 14.36
C ALA A 10 -32.68 23.97 14.82
N ARG A 11 -33.33 23.44 15.87
CA ARG A 11 -33.05 22.08 16.40
C ARG A 11 -33.25 21.00 15.33
N LYS A 12 -34.36 21.08 14.59
CA LYS A 12 -34.70 20.11 13.53
C LYS A 12 -33.68 20.17 12.38
N LEU A 13 -33.27 21.37 11.98
CA LEU A 13 -32.25 21.56 10.94
C LEU A 13 -30.88 21.00 11.36
N LYS A 14 -30.46 21.22 12.62
CA LYS A 14 -29.20 20.69 13.17
C LYS A 14 -29.19 19.17 13.20
N ILE A 15 -30.22 18.54 13.78
CA ILE A 15 -30.32 17.08 13.87
C ILE A 15 -30.34 16.46 12.47
N HIS A 16 -31.13 17.02 11.55
CA HIS A 16 -31.18 16.56 10.17
C HIS A 16 -29.81 16.66 9.48
N ARG A 17 -29.07 17.76 9.68
CA ARG A 17 -27.71 17.89 9.11
C ARG A 17 -26.75 16.86 9.71
N GLN A 18 -26.83 16.60 11.02
CA GLN A 18 -26.00 15.60 11.69
C GLN A 18 -26.27 14.19 11.17
N SER A 19 -27.54 13.80 11.02
CA SER A 19 -27.89 12.48 10.47
C SER A 19 -27.44 12.34 9.02
N GLN A 20 -27.68 13.35 8.18
CA GLN A 20 -27.24 13.35 6.78
C GLN A 20 -25.71 13.37 6.62
N ARG A 21 -24.98 13.92 7.61
CA ARG A 21 -23.51 13.92 7.57
C ARG A 21 -22.93 12.50 7.64
N TRP A 22 -23.64 11.55 8.24
CA TRP A 22 -23.21 10.14 8.26
C TRP A 22 -23.31 9.44 6.89
N CYS A 23 -24.09 9.99 5.95
CA CYS A 23 -24.14 9.51 4.57
C CYS A 23 -22.88 9.90 3.78
N ASP A 24 -22.15 10.94 4.20
CA ASP A 24 -20.86 11.30 3.61
C ASP A 24 -19.78 10.27 4.00
N LYS A 25 -19.23 9.60 2.99
CA LYS A 25 -18.20 8.57 3.13
C LYS A 25 -16.93 9.10 3.81
N ALA A 26 -16.52 10.33 3.52
CA ALA A 26 -15.32 10.92 4.12
C ALA A 26 -15.54 11.17 5.61
N TYR A 27 -16.69 11.77 5.96
CA TYR A 27 -17.07 11.98 7.35
C TYR A 27 -17.17 10.65 8.11
N LYS A 28 -17.87 9.66 7.56
CA LYS A 28 -18.02 8.33 8.17
C LYS A 28 -16.65 7.67 8.39
N LYS A 29 -15.74 7.70 7.42
CA LYS A 29 -14.40 7.11 7.56
C LYS A 29 -13.57 7.78 8.66
N ALA A 30 -13.69 9.10 8.81
CA ALA A 30 -12.98 9.85 9.85
C ALA A 30 -13.54 9.60 11.26
N HIS A 31 -14.86 9.54 11.41
CA HIS A 31 -15.53 9.52 12.73
C HIS A 31 -15.85 8.10 13.25
N LEU A 32 -15.86 7.08 12.38
CA LEU A 32 -16.12 5.68 12.79
C LEU A 32 -14.88 5.01 13.41
N GLY A 33 -13.71 5.67 13.40
CA GLY A 33 -12.47 5.11 13.93
C GLY A 33 -11.85 3.98 13.11
N THR A 34 -12.45 3.63 11.96
CA THR A 34 -11.95 2.57 11.05
C THR A 34 -10.52 2.84 10.60
N ARG A 35 -10.15 4.11 10.42
CA ARG A 35 -8.78 4.54 10.09
C ARG A 35 -7.72 3.99 11.07
N TRP A 36 -8.05 3.82 12.34
CA TRP A 36 -7.12 3.37 13.36
C TRP A 36 -7.08 1.85 13.47
N LYS A 37 -8.25 1.21 13.43
CA LYS A 37 -8.39 -0.25 13.60
C LYS A 37 -7.91 -1.04 12.37
N SER A 38 -8.36 -0.67 11.18
CA SER A 38 -8.14 -1.47 9.96
C SER A 38 -6.91 -1.07 9.16
N ASN A 39 -6.37 0.13 9.35
CA ASN A 39 -5.16 0.56 8.64
C ASN A 39 -3.92 -0.18 9.20
N PRO A 40 -3.14 -0.88 8.36
CA PRO A 40 -1.88 -1.50 8.79
C PRO A 40 -0.92 -0.49 9.45
N PHE A 41 -0.93 0.77 9.01
CA PHE A 41 -0.09 1.83 9.55
C PHE A 41 -0.64 2.48 10.82
N GLY A 42 -1.85 2.14 11.27
CA GLY A 42 -2.43 2.75 12.47
C GLY A 42 -2.54 4.28 12.40
N GLY A 43 -2.75 4.84 11.20
CA GLY A 43 -2.90 6.28 10.98
C GLY A 43 -1.60 7.06 10.71
N ALA A 44 -0.43 6.44 10.90
CA ALA A 44 0.86 7.02 10.54
C ALA A 44 1.06 7.16 9.02
N SER A 45 1.97 8.06 8.61
CA SER A 45 2.31 8.28 7.18
C SER A 45 3.21 7.16 6.63
N HIS A 46 4.14 6.68 7.45
CA HIS A 46 5.11 5.64 7.13
C HIS A 46 5.15 4.57 8.22
N ALA A 47 5.70 3.41 7.88
CA ALA A 47 6.00 2.37 8.85
C ALA A 47 7.30 1.65 8.47
N LYS A 48 8.07 1.27 9.49
CA LYS A 48 9.21 0.37 9.33
C LYS A 48 8.72 -1.07 9.31
N GLY A 49 9.32 -1.91 8.48
CA GLY A 49 9.05 -3.33 8.43
C GLY A 49 10.29 -4.13 8.06
N ILE A 50 10.17 -5.44 8.20
CA ILE A 50 11.18 -6.44 7.83
C ILE A 50 10.68 -7.15 6.58
N VAL A 51 11.58 -7.34 5.61
CA VAL A 51 11.27 -8.11 4.40
C VAL A 51 11.17 -9.59 4.74
N LEU A 52 10.08 -10.23 4.34
CA LEU A 52 9.90 -11.66 4.49
C LEU A 52 10.36 -12.41 3.23
N GLU A 53 9.76 -12.08 2.09
CA GLU A 53 9.98 -12.78 0.83
C GLU A 53 9.78 -11.82 -0.35
N LYS A 54 10.49 -12.08 -1.45
CA LYS A 54 10.16 -11.50 -2.75
C LYS A 54 8.94 -12.24 -3.27
N ILE A 55 7.92 -11.51 -3.73
CA ILE A 55 6.70 -12.16 -4.24
C ILE A 55 7.04 -12.80 -5.58
N PHE A 56 6.70 -14.07 -5.76
CA PHE A 56 6.79 -14.79 -7.04
C PHE A 56 5.40 -15.04 -7.61
N ALA A 57 5.24 -14.76 -8.91
CA ALA A 57 4.08 -15.22 -9.66
C ALA A 57 4.48 -16.52 -10.37
N SER A 58 3.72 -17.57 -10.11
CA SER A 58 3.74 -18.77 -10.95
C SER A 58 3.05 -18.42 -12.26
N ARG A 59 3.79 -18.33 -13.36
CA ARG A 59 3.19 -18.32 -14.69
C ARG A 59 3.06 -19.76 -15.12
N GLN A 60 1.83 -20.23 -15.30
CA GLN A 60 1.59 -21.53 -15.93
C GLN A 60 1.86 -21.34 -17.41
N ILE A 61 3.04 -21.75 -17.85
CA ILE A 61 3.37 -21.85 -19.27
C ILE A 61 3.09 -23.31 -19.62
N GLU A 62 2.03 -23.56 -20.38
CA GLU A 62 1.79 -24.86 -21.04
C GLU A 62 2.83 -25.03 -22.15
N LEU A 63 4.08 -25.32 -21.78
CA LEU A 63 5.06 -25.82 -22.73
C LEU A 63 5.60 -27.13 -22.17
N ASP A 64 5.41 -28.18 -22.97
CA ASP A 64 5.96 -29.49 -22.74
C ASP A 64 7.47 -29.40 -22.52
N TYR A 65 7.98 -30.13 -21.52
CA TYR A 65 9.33 -30.08 -20.92
C TYR A 65 9.57 -29.07 -19.78
N PHE A 66 9.00 -29.41 -18.62
CA PHE A 66 9.64 -29.49 -17.29
C PHE A 66 10.73 -28.46 -16.92
N GLU A 67 10.52 -27.16 -17.14
CA GLU A 67 11.18 -26.10 -16.35
C GLU A 67 10.15 -25.05 -15.90
N TRP A 68 9.94 -24.96 -14.59
CA TRP A 68 9.15 -23.89 -13.99
C TRP A 68 10.00 -22.62 -13.91
N LEU A 69 9.87 -21.72 -14.89
CA LEU A 69 10.46 -20.39 -14.78
C LEU A 69 9.65 -19.54 -13.78
N TRP A 70 10.06 -19.55 -12.52
CA TRP A 70 9.48 -18.67 -11.49
C TRP A 70 9.85 -17.22 -11.78
N VAL A 71 8.86 -16.38 -12.12
CA VAL A 71 9.10 -14.95 -12.28
C VAL A 71 8.67 -14.21 -11.01
N SER A 72 9.61 -13.56 -10.34
CA SER A 72 9.32 -12.75 -9.16
C SER A 72 8.39 -11.59 -9.53
N GLY A 73 7.15 -11.55 -9.04
CA GLY A 73 6.32 -10.34 -9.00
C GLY A 73 4.83 -10.61 -8.92
N VAL A 74 4.06 -9.54 -9.08
CA VAL A 74 2.59 -9.57 -9.19
C VAL A 74 2.23 -9.26 -10.64
N GLU A 75 1.33 -10.04 -11.22
CA GLU A 75 0.85 -9.79 -12.58
C GLU A 75 0.04 -8.49 -12.67
N ALA A 76 0.29 -7.71 -13.72
CA ALA A 76 -0.46 -6.49 -13.99
C ALA A 76 -1.93 -6.80 -14.34
N LYS A 77 -2.83 -5.88 -14.03
CA LYS A 77 -4.21 -5.94 -14.51
C LYS A 77 -4.25 -5.73 -16.02
N GLN A 78 -5.12 -6.50 -16.67
CA GLN A 78 -5.56 -6.26 -18.05
C GLN A 78 -5.97 -4.78 -18.20
N PRO A 79 -5.57 -4.06 -19.26
CA PRO A 79 -5.06 -4.52 -20.56
C PRO A 79 -3.52 -4.66 -20.67
N ASN A 80 -2.77 -4.42 -19.60
CA ASN A 80 -1.31 -4.41 -19.65
C ASN A 80 -0.73 -5.80 -19.39
N SER A 81 0.38 -6.12 -20.06
CA SER A 81 1.17 -7.33 -19.82
C SER A 81 2.52 -6.94 -19.19
N ALA A 82 2.63 -7.10 -17.87
CA ALA A 82 3.85 -6.82 -17.14
C ALA A 82 3.87 -7.54 -15.79
N ILE A 83 5.07 -7.81 -15.26
CA ILE A 83 5.26 -8.38 -13.93
C ILE A 83 5.84 -7.31 -13.01
N ARG A 84 5.06 -6.92 -12.01
CA ARG A 84 5.38 -5.81 -11.10
C ARG A 84 6.12 -6.36 -9.88
N LYS A 85 7.38 -5.96 -9.71
CA LYS A 85 8.24 -6.43 -8.63
C LYS A 85 7.74 -5.92 -7.28
N CYS A 86 7.34 -6.85 -6.40
CA CYS A 86 6.77 -6.57 -5.10
C CYS A 86 7.40 -7.47 -4.04
N VAL A 87 7.33 -7.03 -2.79
CA VAL A 87 7.93 -7.68 -1.63
C VAL A 87 6.89 -7.81 -0.52
N ARG A 88 6.91 -8.93 0.20
CA ARG A 88 6.15 -9.08 1.45
C ARG A 88 6.94 -8.49 2.59
N VAL A 89 6.31 -7.60 3.34
CA VAL A 89 6.91 -6.90 4.47
C VAL A 89 6.07 -7.14 5.70
N GLN A 90 6.69 -7.51 6.81
CA GLN A 90 6.07 -7.54 8.12
C GLN A 90 6.36 -6.23 8.86
N LEU A 91 5.32 -5.52 9.28
CA LEU A 91 5.50 -4.28 10.05
C LEU A 91 6.00 -4.60 11.46
N ILE A 92 7.11 -3.99 11.87
CA ILE A 92 7.74 -4.25 13.18
C ILE A 92 6.79 -3.91 14.33
N LYS A 93 6.10 -2.76 14.24
CA LYS A 93 5.22 -2.28 15.32
C LYS A 93 3.97 -3.13 15.57
N ASN A 94 3.45 -3.79 14.54
CA ASN A 94 2.11 -4.39 14.56
C ASN A 94 2.11 -5.89 14.20
N GLY A 95 3.23 -6.43 13.72
CA GLY A 95 3.32 -7.80 13.17
C GLY A 95 2.51 -8.04 11.88
N LYS A 96 1.76 -7.04 11.39
CA LYS A 96 0.91 -7.18 10.20
C LYS A 96 1.76 -7.34 8.93
N LYS A 97 1.43 -8.36 8.13
CA LYS A 97 2.05 -8.60 6.82
C LYS A 97 1.38 -7.75 5.75
N ILE A 98 2.16 -7.04 4.95
CA ILE A 98 1.71 -6.19 3.84
C ILE A 98 2.48 -6.51 2.57
N THR A 99 1.89 -6.19 1.42
CA THR A 99 2.57 -6.17 0.12
C THR A 99 3.02 -4.75 -0.18
N ALA A 100 4.30 -4.59 -0.52
CA ALA A 100 4.87 -3.31 -0.93
C ALA A 100 5.52 -3.46 -2.31
N PHE A 101 5.27 -2.48 -3.17
CA PHE A 101 5.92 -2.38 -4.47
C PHE A 101 7.33 -1.81 -4.35
N VAL A 102 8.25 -2.33 -5.16
CA VAL A 102 9.60 -1.77 -5.30
C VAL A 102 9.61 -0.85 -6.52
N PRO A 103 9.79 0.47 -6.34
CA PRO A 103 9.81 1.41 -7.45
C PRO A 103 11.14 1.37 -8.21
N ASN A 104 11.08 1.78 -9.49
CA ASN A 104 12.17 1.81 -10.46
C ASN A 104 12.69 0.42 -10.86
N ASP A 105 13.38 0.39 -12.00
CA ASP A 105 13.95 -0.84 -12.54
C ASP A 105 15.20 -1.27 -11.76
N GLY A 106 15.46 -2.58 -11.70
CA GLY A 106 16.61 -3.17 -11.01
C GLY A 106 16.61 -3.00 -9.48
N CYS A 107 15.73 -2.20 -8.90
CA CYS A 107 15.73 -1.92 -7.45
C CYS A 107 15.40 -3.13 -6.57
N LEU A 108 14.85 -4.20 -7.14
CA LEU A 108 14.62 -5.46 -6.42
C LEU A 108 15.95 -6.14 -6.01
N ASN A 109 17.04 -5.86 -6.73
CA ASN A 109 18.36 -6.42 -6.43
C ASN A 109 18.97 -5.83 -5.15
N PHE A 110 18.54 -4.63 -4.74
CA PHE A 110 19.00 -3.99 -3.52
C PHE A 110 18.27 -4.46 -2.26
N VAL A 111 17.18 -5.22 -2.41
CA VAL A 111 16.35 -5.70 -1.30
C VAL A 111 16.65 -7.16 -1.08
N GLU A 112 17.07 -7.52 0.13
CA GLU A 112 17.21 -8.92 0.55
C GLU A 112 16.15 -9.31 1.58
N GLU A 113 16.06 -10.61 1.83
CA GLU A 113 15.23 -11.15 2.90
C GLU A 113 15.79 -10.73 4.26
N ASN A 114 14.91 -10.49 5.22
CA ASN A 114 15.24 -9.97 6.56
C ASN A 114 15.78 -8.53 6.61
N ASP A 115 15.90 -7.83 5.48
CA ASP A 115 16.27 -6.42 5.47
C ASP A 115 15.21 -5.54 6.16
N GLU A 116 15.67 -4.51 6.86
CA GLU A 116 14.81 -3.43 7.33
C GLU A 116 14.45 -2.48 6.19
N VAL A 117 13.16 -2.24 6.02
CA VAL A 117 12.61 -1.35 4.99
C VAL A 117 11.70 -0.29 5.59
N LEU A 118 11.74 0.91 4.99
CA LEU A 118 10.77 1.96 5.25
C LEU A 118 9.69 1.93 4.17
N VAL A 119 8.45 1.75 4.59
CA VAL A 119 7.28 1.65 3.71
C VAL A 119 6.42 2.90 3.82
N SER A 120 5.96 3.40 2.67
CA SER A 120 4.99 4.50 2.58
C SER A 120 3.69 4.06 1.91
N GLY A 121 2.63 4.85 2.09
CA GLY A 121 1.45 4.74 1.24
C GLY A 121 1.78 5.07 -0.22
N PHE A 122 1.00 4.50 -1.16
CA PHE A 122 1.20 4.71 -2.60
C PHE A 122 0.51 5.98 -3.14
N GLY A 123 -0.26 6.69 -2.32
CA GLY A 123 -0.82 8.02 -2.66
C GLY A 123 -2.34 8.10 -2.86
N ARG A 124 -3.05 6.98 -3.10
CA ARG A 124 -4.53 7.00 -3.25
C ARG A 124 -5.30 6.75 -1.95
N SER A 125 -4.88 7.36 -0.84
CA SER A 125 -5.59 7.31 0.46
C SER A 125 -5.98 5.90 0.95
N GLY A 126 -5.12 4.93 0.68
CA GLY A 126 -5.32 3.52 1.03
C GLY A 126 -5.99 2.68 -0.06
N HIS A 127 -6.09 3.15 -1.29
CA HIS A 127 -6.46 2.34 -2.45
C HIS A 127 -5.22 1.85 -3.21
N ALA A 128 -5.37 0.74 -3.92
CA ALA A 128 -4.35 0.27 -4.86
C ALA A 128 -4.21 1.26 -6.03
N VAL A 129 -3.02 1.30 -6.62
CA VAL A 129 -2.66 2.30 -7.61
C VAL A 129 -2.21 1.64 -8.90
N GLY A 130 -2.63 2.24 -10.02
CA GLY A 130 -2.28 1.78 -11.36
C GLY A 130 -2.84 0.40 -11.68
N ASP A 131 -2.02 -0.37 -12.38
CA ASP A 131 -2.27 -1.72 -12.84
C ASP A 131 -1.91 -2.79 -11.80
N ILE A 132 -1.41 -2.42 -10.62
CA ILE A 132 -0.96 -3.38 -9.60
C ILE A 132 -2.15 -3.80 -8.72
N PRO A 133 -2.61 -5.07 -8.78
CA PRO A 133 -3.72 -5.52 -7.96
C PRO A 133 -3.32 -5.64 -6.49
N GLY A 134 -4.17 -5.14 -5.59
CA GLY A 134 -4.03 -5.35 -4.14
C GLY A 134 -2.88 -4.62 -3.44
N VAL A 135 -1.93 -4.04 -4.18
CA VAL A 135 -0.77 -3.34 -3.60
C VAL A 135 -1.09 -1.88 -3.32
N ARG A 136 -0.98 -1.49 -2.04
CA ARG A 136 -1.37 -0.16 -1.52
C ARG A 136 -0.19 0.66 -1.02
N PHE A 137 1.00 0.05 -1.00
CA PHE A 137 2.19 0.56 -0.35
C PHE A 137 3.40 0.43 -1.27
N LYS A 138 4.41 1.28 -1.05
CA LYS A 138 5.69 1.23 -1.77
C LYS A 138 6.85 1.30 -0.79
N ILE A 139 8.00 0.76 -1.19
CA ILE A 139 9.26 0.89 -0.45
C ILE A 139 9.90 2.24 -0.76
N VAL A 140 10.45 2.89 0.27
CA VAL A 140 11.16 4.18 0.15
C VAL A 140 12.62 4.04 0.53
N LYS A 141 12.93 3.27 1.58
CA LYS A 141 14.29 3.02 2.06
C LYS A 141 14.50 1.54 2.33
N VAL A 142 15.74 1.10 2.19
CA VAL A 142 16.25 -0.24 2.50
C VAL A 142 17.53 -0.07 3.30
N ALA A 143 17.71 -0.80 4.40
CA ALA A 143 18.89 -0.72 5.27
C ALA A 143 19.29 0.75 5.61
N ASN A 144 18.31 1.54 6.07
CA ASN A 144 18.43 2.98 6.36
C ASN A 144 18.86 3.90 5.19
N THR A 145 19.04 3.36 3.99
CA THR A 145 19.45 4.08 2.78
C THR A 145 18.26 4.27 1.85
N SER A 146 18.11 5.44 1.25
CA SER A 146 17.01 5.70 0.30
C SER A 146 17.20 4.92 -1.00
N LEU A 147 16.15 4.24 -1.46
CA LEU A 147 16.15 3.51 -2.74
C LEU A 147 16.51 4.42 -3.92
N SER A 148 16.07 5.68 -3.91
CA SER A 148 16.40 6.63 -4.97
C SER A 148 17.90 6.99 -5.01
N ALA A 149 18.60 6.94 -3.87
CA ALA A 149 20.04 7.17 -3.82
C ALA A 149 20.82 5.94 -4.28
N LEU A 150 20.36 4.73 -3.91
CA LEU A 150 20.91 3.47 -4.40
C LEU A 150 20.75 3.35 -5.93
N PHE A 151 19.56 3.63 -6.44
CA PHE A 151 19.26 3.59 -7.87
C PHE A 151 20.12 4.57 -8.69
N LYS A 152 20.39 5.76 -8.14
CA LYS A 152 21.23 6.77 -8.81
C LYS A 152 22.74 6.58 -8.55
N GLY A 153 23.14 5.55 -7.81
CA GLY A 153 24.55 5.34 -7.42
C GLY A 153 25.12 6.44 -6.51
N LYS A 154 24.28 7.26 -5.88
CA LYS A 154 24.74 8.34 -4.97
C LYS A 154 25.18 7.82 -3.60
N LYS A 155 24.68 6.64 -3.23
CA LYS A 155 25.04 5.91 -2.03
C LYS A 155 25.14 4.45 -2.40
N GLU A 156 26.07 3.76 -1.77
CA GLU A 156 26.14 2.31 -1.81
C GLU A 156 25.32 1.71 -0.67
N ARG A 157 24.97 0.44 -0.82
CA ARG A 157 24.32 -0.30 0.26
C ARG A 157 25.34 -0.46 1.40
N PRO A 158 24.96 -0.14 2.65
CA PRO A 158 25.84 -0.39 3.78
C PRO A 158 26.13 -1.90 3.83
N ARG A 159 27.41 -2.27 3.93
CA ARG A 159 27.81 -3.64 4.20
C ARG A 159 27.61 -3.89 5.69
N SER A 160 26.81 -4.89 6.02
CA SER A 160 26.72 -5.46 7.37
C SER A 160 27.65 -6.65 7.47
#